data_AF-A0A3L7P9S8-F1
#
_entry.id   AF-A0A3L7P9S8-F1
#
_cell.length_a   1.000
_cell.length_b   1.000
_cell.length_c   1.000
_cell.angle_alpha   90.00
_cell.angle_beta   90.00
_cell.angle_gamma   90.00
#
_symmetry.space_group_name_H-M   'P 1'
#
loop_
_entity.id
_entity.type
_entity.pdbx_description
1 polymer ?
#
loop_
_entity_poly.entity_id
_entity_poly.type
_entity_poly.pdbx_seq_one_letter_code
_entity_poly.pdbx_strand_id
1 'polypeptide(L)' 'MSSLKRLATDENYLGAQQGFVTIVLDLDTRAIVSVLRGRGRASLAPFFSRLWQAGVKTC' A
#
# COMPACT_ATOMS: atom_id res chain seq x y z
N MET A 1 -10.94 2.72 -15.60
CA MET A 1 -9.97 2.83 -14.48
C MET A 1 -8.65 3.29 -15.06
N SER A 2 -8.05 4.36 -14.51
CA SER A 2 -6.71 4.78 -14.93
C SER A 2 -5.70 3.70 -14.48
N SER A 3 -4.69 3.42 -15.29
CA SER A 3 -3.61 2.50 -14.91
C SER A 3 -2.84 3.08 -13.72
N LEU A 4 -2.71 2.33 -12.62
CA LEU A 4 -1.83 2.70 -11.52
C LEU A 4 -0.38 2.74 -12.03
N LYS A 5 0.22 3.93 -12.14
CA LYS A 5 1.59 4.12 -12.63
C LYS A 5 2.55 4.56 -11.54
N ARG A 6 2.14 5.57 -10.75
CA ARG A 6 2.97 6.18 -9.72
C ARG A 6 2.37 5.91 -8.35
N LEU A 7 2.87 4.88 -7.69
CA LEU A 7 2.48 4.56 -6.33
C LEU A 7 3.50 5.14 -5.34
N ALA A 8 3.00 5.66 -4.23
CA ALA A 8 3.82 5.95 -3.07
C ALA A 8 3.32 5.18 -1.86
N THR A 9 4.25 4.91 -0.96
CA THR A 9 4.00 4.32 0.36
C THR A 9 4.31 5.33 1.43
N ASP A 10 3.44 5.43 2.41
CA ASP A 10 3.64 6.22 3.61
C ASP A 10 3.39 5.35 4.85
N GLU A 11 4.11 5.61 5.94
CA GLU A 11 4.05 4.84 7.18
C GLU A 11 3.74 5.76 8.35
N ASN A 12 2.50 5.71 8.83
CA ASN A 12 2.00 6.61 9.86
C ASN A 12 1.87 5.89 11.19
N TYR A 13 2.51 6.45 12.22
CA TYR A 13 2.33 5.99 13.59
C TYR A 13 1.08 6.63 14.20
N LEU A 14 0.11 5.81 14.55
CA LEU A 14 -1.20 6.25 15.07
C LEU A 14 -1.29 6.14 16.61
N GLY A 15 -0.15 6.03 17.29
CA GLY A 15 -0.07 5.91 18.75
C GLY A 15 0.03 4.46 19.25
N ALA A 16 0.22 4.31 20.56
CA ALA A 16 0.59 3.03 21.19
C ALA A 16 -0.47 1.93 21.00
N GLN A 17 -1.76 2.30 20.91
CA GLN A 17 -2.85 1.34 20.76
C GLN A 17 -3.01 0.83 19.32
N GLN A 18 -2.80 1.68 18.33
CA GLN A 18 -3.02 1.36 16.91
C GLN A 18 -1.74 0.92 16.20
N GLY A 19 -0.58 1.39 16.67
CA GLY A 19 0.72 1.13 16.06
C GLY A 19 0.91 1.87 14.74
N PHE A 20 1.74 1.31 13.87
CA PHE A 20 1.97 1.83 12.51
C PHE A 20 0.88 1.36 11.55
N VAL A 21 0.59 2.20 10.57
CA VAL A 21 -0.22 1.89 9.40
C VAL A 21 0.55 2.29 8.15
N THR A 22 0.66 1.38 7.20
CA THR A 22 1.22 1.62 5.87
C THR A 22 0.09 1.93 4.89
N ILE A 23 0.19 3.06 4.22
CA ILE A 23 -0.77 3.52 3.21
C ILE A 23 -0.11 3.41 1.83
N VAL A 24 -0.80 2.82 0.86
CA VAL A 24 -0.43 2.87 -0.55
C VAL A 24 -1.35 3.86 -1.26
N LEU A 25 -0.77 4.86 -1.90
CA LEU A 25 -1.48 5.92 -2.59
C LEU A 25 -1.10 6.00 -4.07
N ASP A 26 -2.08 6.34 -4.90
CA ASP A 26 -1.84 6.74 -6.27
C ASP A 26 -1.49 8.23 -6.31
N LEU A 27 -0.28 8.57 -6.75
CA LEU A 27 0.20 9.94 -6.83
C LEU A 27 -0.48 10.76 -7.93
N ASP A 28 -1.06 10.10 -8.94
CA ASP A 28 -1.73 10.79 -10.04
C ASP A 28 -3.14 11.25 -9.64
N THR A 29 -3.88 10.39 -8.94
CA THR A 29 -5.28 10.64 -8.56
C THR A 29 -5.46 11.07 -7.10
N ARG A 30 -4.41 10.94 -6.27
CA ARG A 30 -4.46 11.07 -4.80
C ARG A 30 -5.41 10.07 -4.13
N ALA A 31 -5.80 9.00 -4.82
CA ALA A 31 -6.63 7.95 -4.24
C ALA A 31 -5.81 7.05 -3.31
N ILE A 32 -6.41 6.68 -2.17
CA ILE A 32 -5.88 5.63 -1.32
C ILE A 32 -6.20 4.28 -1.98
N VAL A 33 -5.17 3.54 -2.34
CA VAL A 33 -5.27 2.22 -2.98
C VAL A 33 -5.32 1.11 -1.94
N SER A 34 -4.59 1.28 -0.83
CA SER A 34 -4.55 0.30 0.25
C SER A 34 -4.17 0.93 1.58
N VAL A 35 -4.70 0.35 2.67
CA VAL A 35 -4.31 0.66 4.05
C VAL A 35 -3.99 -0.67 4.73
N LEU A 36 -2.82 -0.76 5.36
CA LEU A 36 -2.25 -2.00 5.88
C LEU A 36 -1.72 -1.75 7.29
N ARG A 37 -1.86 -2.73 8.19
CA ARG A 37 -1.28 -2.61 9.54
C ARG A 37 0.21 -2.93 9.53
N GLY A 38 0.95 -2.25 10.41
CA GLY A 38 2.39 -2.41 10.57
C GLY A 38 3.18 -1.42 9.73
N ARG A 39 4.46 -1.72 9.57
CA ARG A 39 5.44 -0.93 8.80
C ARG A 39 6.43 -1.83 8.09
N GLY A 40 7.16 -1.28 7.14
CA GLY A 40 8.19 -1.92 6.35
C GLY A 40 7.64 -2.94 5.35
N ARG A 41 8.57 -3.65 4.70
CA ARG A 41 8.26 -4.62 3.63
C ARG A 41 7.21 -5.67 4.02
N ALA A 42 7.24 -6.14 5.26
CA ALA A 42 6.29 -7.16 5.74
C ALA A 42 4.84 -6.67 5.68
N SER A 43 4.59 -5.39 5.97
CA SER A 43 3.24 -4.81 5.91
C SER A 43 2.66 -4.77 4.48
N LEU A 44 3.52 -4.74 3.46
CA LEU A 44 3.13 -4.66 2.04
C LEU A 44 2.84 -6.04 1.40
N ALA A 45 3.16 -7.14 2.08
CA ALA A 45 2.93 -8.48 1.53
C ALA A 45 1.48 -8.71 1.03
N PRO A 46 0.42 -8.27 1.76
CA PRO A 46 -0.96 -8.41 1.28
C PRO A 46 -1.28 -7.54 0.07
N PHE A 47 -0.58 -6.43 -0.12
CA PHE A 47 -0.73 -5.58 -1.31
C PHE A 47 -0.15 -6.27 -2.55
N PHE A 48 1.09 -6.75 -2.46
CA PHE A 48 1.72 -7.46 -3.59
C PHE A 48 1.03 -8.79 -3.90
N SER A 49 0.51 -9.51 -2.90
CA SER A 49 -0.29 -10.72 -3.12
C SER A 49 -1.53 -10.43 -3.99
N ARG A 50 -2.24 -9.32 -3.73
CA ARG A 50 -3.39 -8.90 -4.55
C ARG A 50 -2.99 -8.52 -5.97
N LEU A 51 -1.85 -7.84 -6.16
CA LEU A 51 -1.33 -7.54 -7.49
C LEU A 51 -1.03 -8.82 -8.28
N TRP A 52 -0.39 -9.79 -7.63
CA TRP A 52 -0.09 -11.08 -8.25
C TRP A 52 -1.36 -11.84 -8.63
N GLN A 53 -2.37 -11.87 -7.76
CA GLN A 53 -3.69 -12.45 -8.04
C GLN A 53 -4.41 -11.75 -9.20
N ALA A 54 -4.18 -10.46 -9.39
CA ALA A 54 -4.68 -9.69 -10.52
C ALA A 54 -3.86 -9.86 -11.82
N GLY A 55 -2.85 -10.75 -11.82
CA GLY A 55 -1.99 -11.00 -12.98
C GLY A 55 -0.93 -9.92 -13.23
N VAL A 56 -0.73 -9.00 -12.29
CA VAL A 56 0.30 -7.97 -12.37
C VAL A 56 1.65 -8.60 -12.02
N LYS A 57 2.61 -8.51 -12.94
CA LYS A 57 4.01 -8.90 -12.68
C LYS A 57 4.62 -7.89 -11.71
N THR A 58 5.00 -8.36 -10.54
CA THR A 58 5.75 -7.58 -9.54
C THR A 58 7.20 -8.05 -9.57
N CYS A 59 8.14 -7.09 -9.54
CA CYS A 59 9.58 -7.35 -9.67
C CYS A 59 10.20 -7.84 -8.35
#